data_AF-A0A2D6NBZ9-F1
#
_entry.id   AF-A0A2D6NBZ9-F1
#
_cell.length_a   1.000
_cell.length_b   1.000
_cell.length_c   1.000
_cell.angle_alpha   90.00
_cell.angle_beta   90.00
_cell.angle_gamma   90.00
#
_symmetry.space_group_name_H-M   'P 1'
#
loop_
_entity.id
_entity.type
_entity.pdbx_description
1 polymer ?
#
loop_
_entity_poly.entity_id
_entity_poly.type
_entity_poly.pdbx_seq_one_letter_code
_entity_poly.pdbx_strand_id
1 'polypeptide(L)'
;MAKEKEESLGKEVGEVSDYFSHVEVAALKVSGKISVGDKIRIKGHTTDFEQTIDSMQIDRKDVESVKKGDDVGIKVSDRVRKHDKVYLVK
;
A
#
# COMPACT_ATOMS: atom_id res chain seq x y z
N MET A 1 24.51 -17.73 -1.16
CA MET A 1 23.34 -18.14 -0.35
C MET A 1 22.69 -16.90 0.25
N ALA A 2 21.78 -16.21 -0.44
CA ALA A 2 21.01 -15.09 0.16
C ALA A 2 19.77 -14.66 -0.66
N LYS A 3 19.18 -15.51 -1.51
CA LYS A 3 18.10 -15.08 -2.43
C LYS A 3 16.76 -15.82 -2.32
N GLU A 4 16.55 -16.66 -1.31
CA GLU A 4 15.35 -17.51 -1.23
C GLU A 4 14.56 -17.34 0.08
N LYS A 5 14.44 -16.11 0.62
CA LYS A 5 13.54 -15.88 1.77
C LYS A 5 12.53 -14.74 1.59
N GLU A 6 12.28 -14.32 0.35
CA GLU A 6 11.27 -13.32 -0.01
C GLU A 6 10.04 -13.92 -0.71
N GLU A 7 9.90 -15.25 -0.72
CA GLU A 7 8.83 -15.97 -1.43
C GLU A 7 7.63 -16.37 -0.55
N SER A 8 7.25 -15.54 0.43
CA SER A 8 5.96 -15.73 1.11
C SER A 8 5.30 -14.48 1.70
N LEU A 9 5.90 -13.28 1.55
CA LEU A 9 5.33 -12.02 2.04
C LEU A 9 4.67 -11.16 0.96
N GLY A 10 4.72 -11.57 -0.31
CA GLY A 10 4.25 -10.75 -1.43
C GLY A 10 5.32 -9.74 -1.89
N LYS A 11 5.09 -9.09 -3.04
CA LYS A 11 6.06 -8.15 -3.60
C LYS A 11 5.95 -6.82 -2.88
N GLU A 12 7.03 -6.27 -2.31
CA GLU A 12 7.01 -4.91 -1.77
C GLU A 12 6.65 -3.94 -2.91
N VAL A 13 5.49 -3.29 -2.81
CA VAL A 13 4.93 -2.40 -3.83
C VAL A 13 4.83 -0.96 -3.36
N GLY A 14 5.14 -0.70 -2.09
CA GLY A 14 5.24 0.66 -1.59
C GLY A 14 5.52 0.74 -0.09
N GLU A 15 5.57 1.98 0.39
CA GLU A 15 5.72 2.33 1.80
C GLU A 15 4.74 3.46 2.16
N VAL A 16 4.21 3.44 3.38
CA VAL A 16 3.35 4.52 3.88
C VAL A 16 4.21 5.75 4.18
N SER A 17 3.95 6.83 3.45
CA SER A 17 4.61 8.12 3.66
C SER A 17 3.83 9.00 4.63
N ASP A 18 2.49 8.94 4.58
CA ASP A 18 1.62 9.72 5.45
C ASP A 18 0.29 9.03 5.72
N TYR A 19 -0.42 9.46 6.77
CA TYR A 19 -1.74 8.92 7.11
C TYR A 19 -2.66 10.02 7.64
N PHE A 20 -3.78 10.19 6.96
CA PHE A 20 -4.81 11.16 7.27
C PHE A 20 -5.89 10.52 8.14
N SER A 21 -5.72 10.59 9.46
CA SER A 21 -6.67 10.01 10.42
C SER A 21 -8.08 10.61 10.39
N HIS A 22 -8.25 11.81 9.81
CA HIS A 22 -9.56 12.46 9.73
C HIS A 22 -10.49 11.82 8.67
N VAL A 23 -9.90 11.24 7.62
CA VAL A 23 -10.62 10.63 6.49
C VAL A 23 -10.25 9.16 6.28
N GLU A 24 -9.41 8.60 7.16
CA GLU A 24 -8.92 7.22 7.10
C GLU A 24 -8.19 6.89 5.78
N VAL A 25 -7.49 7.89 5.21
CA VAL A 25 -6.73 7.75 3.98
C VAL A 25 -5.25 7.59 4.30
N ALA A 26 -4.65 6.51 3.82
CA ALA A 26 -3.21 6.29 3.84
C ALA A 26 -2.59 6.84 2.55
N ALA A 27 -1.58 7.70 2.69
CA ALA A 27 -0.73 8.12 1.58
C ALA A 27 0.44 7.13 1.47
N LEU A 28 0.42 6.36 0.39
CA LEU A 28 1.35 5.30 0.11
C LEU A 28 2.21 5.70 -1.08
N LYS A 29 3.52 5.64 -0.90
CA LYS A 29 4.47 5.87 -1.97
C LYS A 29 4.68 4.56 -2.70
N VAL A 30 4.20 4.51 -3.93
CA VAL A 30 4.23 3.30 -4.74
C VAL A 30 5.65 3.09 -5.27
N SER A 31 6.24 1.95 -4.97
CA SER A 31 7.52 1.51 -5.50
C SER A 31 7.37 0.51 -6.66
N GLY A 32 6.16 -0.03 -6.84
CA GLY A 32 5.80 -1.01 -7.87
C GLY A 32 4.72 -0.54 -8.85
N LYS A 33 4.01 -1.49 -9.46
CA LYS A 33 2.73 -1.23 -10.14
C LYS A 33 1.64 -1.83 -9.28
N ILE A 34 0.58 -1.07 -9.06
CA ILE A 34 -0.59 -1.49 -8.29
C ILE A 34 -1.83 -1.07 -9.09
N SER A 35 -2.85 -1.92 -9.07
CA SER A 35 -4.13 -1.67 -9.74
C SER A 35 -5.30 -1.83 -8.77
N VAL A 36 -6.44 -1.19 -9.08
CA VAL A 36 -7.68 -1.39 -8.34
C VAL A 36 -8.10 -2.86 -8.47
N GLY A 37 -8.52 -3.46 -7.37
CA GLY A 37 -8.83 -4.89 -7.27
C GLY A 37 -7.66 -5.77 -6.83
N ASP A 38 -6.44 -5.23 -6.78
CA ASP A 38 -5.31 -5.97 -6.20
C ASP A 38 -5.45 -6.10 -4.68
N LYS A 39 -4.93 -7.19 -4.13
CA LYS A 39 -4.87 -7.40 -2.68
C LYS A 39 -3.53 -6.92 -2.14
N ILE A 40 -3.57 -6.02 -1.17
CA ILE A 40 -2.38 -5.50 -0.50
C ILE A 40 -2.37 -5.90 0.97
N ARG A 41 -1.17 -6.03 1.52
CA ARG A 41 -0.91 -6.26 2.94
C ARG A 41 -0.08 -5.12 3.46
N ILE A 42 -0.60 -4.44 4.47
CA ILE A 42 0.10 -3.37 5.16
C ILE A 42 0.68 -3.97 6.43
N LYS A 43 2.00 -3.90 6.54
CA LYS A 43 2.77 -4.41 7.68
C LYS A 43 3.68 -3.34 8.23
N GLY A 44 3.31 -2.85 9.40
CA GLY A 44 4.04 -1.91 10.22
C GLY A 44 4.60 -2.55 11.48
N HIS A 45 5.00 -1.69 12.41
CA HIS A 45 5.46 -2.09 13.74
C HIS A 45 4.33 -2.64 14.62
N THR A 46 3.13 -2.07 14.52
CA THR A 46 1.96 -2.40 15.35
C THR A 46 0.74 -2.79 14.53
N THR A 47 0.87 -2.79 13.20
CA THR A 47 -0.25 -2.89 12.26
C THR A 47 0.10 -3.99 11.27
N ASP A 48 -0.73 -5.04 11.16
CA ASP A 48 -0.57 -6.11 10.17
C ASP A 48 -1.97 -6.53 9.70
N PHE A 49 -2.37 -6.07 8.52
CA PHE A 49 -3.64 -6.45 7.92
C PHE A 49 -3.57 -6.50 6.40
N GLU A 50 -4.49 -7.26 5.82
CA GLU A 50 -4.66 -7.38 4.38
C GLU A 50 -5.96 -6.70 3.97
N GLN A 51 -5.92 -6.01 2.84
CA GLN A 51 -7.08 -5.32 2.27
C GLN A 51 -7.02 -5.38 0.75
N THR A 52 -8.18 -5.48 0.12
CA THR A 52 -8.30 -5.32 -1.33
C THR A 52 -8.46 -3.84 -1.65
N ILE A 53 -7.81 -3.39 -2.72
CA ILE A 53 -7.92 -2.01 -3.17
C ILE A 53 -9.28 -1.81 -3.84
N ASP A 54 -10.21 -1.21 -3.11
CA ASP A 54 -11.52 -0.84 -3.66
C ASP A 54 -11.45 0.47 -4.46
N SER A 55 -10.60 1.41 -4.03
CA SER A 55 -10.42 2.72 -4.67
C SER A 55 -9.03 3.29 -4.41
N MET A 56 -8.53 4.05 -5.38
CA MET A 56 -7.23 4.72 -5.31
C MET A 56 -7.34 6.12 -5.89
N GLN A 57 -6.70 7.08 -5.24
CA GLN A 57 -6.65 8.46 -5.71
C GLN A 57 -5.22 9.00 -5.72
N ILE A 58 -4.80 9.61 -6.82
CA ILE A 58 -3.55 10.39 -6.90
C ILE A 58 -3.94 11.85 -7.14
N ASP A 59 -3.48 12.76 -6.28
CA ASP A 59 -3.70 14.21 -6.45
C ASP A 59 -5.19 14.56 -6.74
N ARG A 60 -6.09 13.93 -5.97
CA ARG A 60 -7.57 14.04 -6.09
C ARG A 60 -8.18 13.50 -7.40
N LYS A 61 -7.44 12.69 -8.15
CA LYS A 61 -7.94 11.99 -9.34
C LYS A 61 -8.05 10.51 -9.05
N ASP A 62 -9.22 9.95 -9.28
CA ASP A 62 -9.41 8.50 -9.26
C ASP A 62 -8.58 7.86 -10.37
N VAL A 63 -7.84 6.82 -10.00
CA VAL A 63 -6.93 6.12 -10.92
C VAL A 63 -7.10 4.61 -10.77
N GLU A 64 -7.15 3.91 -11.89
CA GLU A 64 -7.25 2.45 -11.89
C GLU A 64 -5.90 1.77 -11.68
N SER A 65 -4.81 2.43 -12.05
CA SER A 65 -3.46 1.91 -11.91
C SER A 65 -2.45 3.01 -11.60
N VAL A 66 -1.46 2.67 -10.81
CA VAL A 66 -0.43 3.59 -10.33
C VAL A 66 0.96 3.04 -10.63
N LYS A 67 1.92 3.94 -10.86
CA LYS A 67 3.28 3.58 -11.29
C LYS A 67 4.27 3.80 -10.14
N LYS A 68 5.46 3.23 -10.29
CA LYS A 68 6.56 3.48 -9.39
C LYS A 68 6.87 4.98 -9.35
N GLY A 69 6.86 5.56 -8.15
CA GLY A 69 7.14 6.96 -7.87
C GLY A 69 5.90 7.80 -7.62
N ASP A 70 4.70 7.28 -7.85
CA ASP A 70 3.45 7.98 -7.57
C ASP A 70 3.05 7.83 -6.09
N ASP A 71 2.48 8.90 -5.53
CA ASP A 71 1.87 8.89 -4.19
C ASP A 71 0.37 8.65 -4.32
N VAL A 72 -0.08 7.49 -3.88
CA VAL A 72 -1.49 7.08 -3.94
C VAL A 72 -2.13 7.18 -2.55
N GLY A 73 -3.27 7.85 -2.49
CA GLY A 73 -4.18 7.80 -1.37
C GLY A 73 -5.09 6.59 -1.50
N ILE A 74 -5.01 5.68 -0.53
CA ILE A 74 -5.93 4.54 -0.43
C ILE A 74 -6.68 4.66 0.89
N LYS A 75 -7.99 4.43 0.84
CA LYS A 75 -8.79 4.32 2.06
C LYS A 75 -8.46 3.01 2.75
N VAL A 76 -7.96 3.09 3.97
CA VAL A 76 -7.60 1.92 4.77
C VAL A 76 -8.66 1.65 5.82
N SER A 77 -8.93 0.37 6.07
CA SER A 77 -9.88 -0.04 7.11
C SER A 77 -9.34 0.17 8.53
N ASP A 78 -8.02 0.27 8.66
CA ASP A 78 -7.34 0.41 9.95
C ASP A 78 -6.26 1.52 9.89
N ARG A 79 -5.82 1.95 11.06
CA ARG A 79 -4.83 3.01 11.21
C ARG A 79 -3.45 2.52 10.82
N VAL A 80 -2.85 3.19 9.84
CA VAL A 80 -1.46 2.97 9.44
C VAL A 80 -0.56 4.10 9.94
N ARG A 81 0.74 3.83 10.00
CA ARG A 81 1.75 4.78 10.45
C ARG A 81 2.78 5.01 9.35
N LYS A 82 3.51 6.13 9.47
CA LYS A 82 4.66 6.40 8.61
C LYS A 82 5.67 5.26 8.72
N HIS A 83 6.26 4.88 7.60
CA HIS A 83 7.18 3.75 7.44
C HIS A 83 6.54 2.35 7.48
N ASP A 84 5.21 2.23 7.51
CA ASP A 84 4.57 0.94 7.31
C ASP A 84 4.84 0.44 5.88
N LYS A 85 5.20 -0.83 5.75
CA LYS A 85 5.52 -1.43 4.45
C LYS A 85 4.28 -2.02 3.81
N VAL A 86 4.19 -1.92 2.48
CA VAL A 86 3.07 -2.44 1.72
C VAL A 86 3.53 -3.49 0.73
N TYR A 87 2.89 -4.64 0.84
CA TYR A 87 3.17 -5.82 0.04
C TYR A 87 1.96 -6.18 -0.80
N LEU A 88 2.17 -6.49 -2.06
CA LEU A 88 1.15 -7.01 -2.94
C LEU A 88 1.02 -8.52 -2.71
N VAL A 89 -0.15 -8.95 -2.26
CA VAL A 89 -0.50 -10.35 -2.10
C VAL A 89 -1.18 -10.80 -3.39
N LYS A 90 -0.70 -11.89 -3.98
CA LYS A 90 -1.19 -12.44 -5.24
C LYS A 90 -1.84 -13.80 -5.05
#